data_AF-A0A378JKG3-F1
#
_entry.id   AF-A0A378JKG3-F1
#
_cell.length_a   1.000
_cell.length_b   1.000
_cell.length_c   1.000
_cell.angle_alpha   90.00
_cell.angle_beta   90.00
_cell.angle_gamma   90.00
#
_symmetry.space_group_name_H-M   'P 1'
#
loop_
_entity.id
_entity.type
_entity.pdbx_description
1 polymer ?
#
loop_
_entity_poly.entity_id
_entity_poly.type
_entity_poly.pdbx_seq_one_letter_code
_entity_poly.pdbx_strand_id
1 'polypeptide(L)'
;MSKEKKILLLKNWIEQLVRNPNLYVALVVSALLGGISGGIIGFVSGGFIGQSFSLCNSCSGCVLNLNPVIMVGALLGLIAGILLGGGITIAITLFKIYKKTKNYPVLSSDNIAQVLSASFWINLEIIIGMGLGAIIGSLKSRGIGTLTGAALGLLIIWMTSTFNPSKKAKKTVKN
;
A
#
# COMPACT_ATOMS: atom_id res chain seq x y z
N MET A 1 30.49 -0.89 -4.32
CA MET A 1 29.91 0.05 -3.32
C MET A 1 29.67 -0.71 -2.02
N SER A 2 30.37 -0.37 -0.92
CA SER A 2 30.33 -1.13 0.36
C SER A 2 28.93 -1.10 1.01
N LYS A 3 28.55 -2.18 1.71
CA LYS A 3 27.26 -2.32 2.42
C LYS A 3 27.01 -1.16 3.38
N GLU A 4 28.06 -0.69 4.06
CA GLU A 4 27.99 0.44 5.01
C GLU A 4 27.63 1.76 4.34
N LYS A 5 28.17 2.03 3.14
CA LYS A 5 27.80 3.23 2.35
C LYS A 5 26.35 3.19 1.90
N LYS A 6 25.79 2.02 1.59
CA LYS A 6 24.36 1.88 1.25
C LYS A 6 23.47 2.16 2.46
N ILE A 7 23.84 1.66 3.65
CA ILE A 7 23.09 1.89 4.89
C ILE A 7 23.12 3.38 5.27
N LEU A 8 24.29 4.03 5.18
CA LEU A 8 24.43 5.47 5.43
C LEU A 8 23.63 6.33 4.43
N LEU A 9 23.65 5.99 3.14
CA LEU A 9 22.82 6.67 2.15
C LEU A 9 21.32 6.48 2.41
N LEU A 10 20.91 5.26 2.78
CA LEU A 10 19.52 4.99 3.12
C LEU A 10 19.09 5.78 4.36
N LYS A 11 19.93 5.83 5.39
CA LYS A 11 19.66 6.58 6.63
C LYS A 11 19.52 8.08 6.35
N ASN A 12 20.46 8.68 5.61
CA ASN A 12 20.39 10.09 5.23
C ASN A 12 19.15 10.39 4.39
N TRP A 13 18.79 9.48 3.48
CA TRP A 13 17.61 9.63 2.64
C TRP A 13 16.32 9.57 3.47
N ILE A 14 16.23 8.63 4.43
CA ILE A 14 15.11 8.54 5.38
C ILE A 14 15.05 9.79 6.27
N GLU A 15 16.18 10.27 6.80
CA GLU A 15 16.22 11.51 7.59
C GLU A 15 15.77 12.73 6.78
N GLN A 16 16.17 12.82 5.50
CA GLN A 16 15.67 13.87 4.60
C GLN A 16 14.19 13.71 4.26
N LEU A 17 13.69 12.47 4.16
CA LEU A 17 12.28 12.17 3.92
C LEU A 17 11.41 12.58 5.11
N VAL A 18 11.86 12.26 6.33
CA VAL A 18 11.18 12.58 7.60
C VAL A 18 11.25 14.07 7.91
N ARG A 19 12.37 14.73 7.59
CA ARG A 19 12.52 16.19 7.74
C ARG A 19 11.67 16.99 6.76
N ASN A 20 11.18 16.38 5.68
CA ASN A 20 10.29 17.04 4.74
C ASN A 20 8.84 16.80 5.16
N PRO A 21 8.17 17.77 5.80
CA PRO A 21 6.86 17.55 6.41
C PRO A 21 5.78 17.12 5.40
N ASN A 22 5.91 17.53 4.13
CA ASN A 22 5.05 17.07 3.04
C ASN A 22 5.11 15.55 2.82
N LEU A 23 6.33 14.99 2.86
CA LEU A 23 6.56 13.56 2.69
C LEU A 23 6.19 12.79 3.95
N TYR A 24 6.37 13.38 5.13
CA TYR A 24 5.94 12.78 6.39
C TYR A 24 4.41 12.60 6.46
N VAL A 25 3.64 13.64 6.15
CA VAL A 25 2.16 13.56 6.13
C VAL A 25 1.69 12.53 5.12
N ALA A 26 2.29 12.53 3.92
CA ALA A 26 1.99 11.53 2.90
C ALA A 26 2.28 10.10 3.38
N LEU A 27 3.42 9.88 4.05
CA LEU A 27 3.83 8.59 4.57
C LEU A 27 2.83 8.07 5.60
N VAL A 28 2.42 8.90 6.57
CA VAL A 28 1.48 8.49 7.63
C VAL A 28 0.12 8.11 7.02
N VAL A 29 -0.41 8.94 6.12
CA VAL A 29 -1.71 8.68 5.47
C VAL A 29 -1.65 7.42 4.61
N SER A 30 -0.57 7.23 3.85
CA SER A 30 -0.38 6.03 3.04
C SER A 30 -0.16 4.78 3.86
N ALA A 31 0.54 4.86 4.99
CA ALA A 31 0.73 3.72 5.88
C ALA A 31 -0.60 3.26 6.49
N LEU A 32 -1.43 4.21 6.92
CA LEU A 32 -2.75 3.91 7.48
C LEU A 32 -3.67 3.29 6.42
N LEU A 33 -3.84 3.96 5.28
CA LEU A 33 -4.78 3.53 4.24
C LEU A 33 -4.31 2.26 3.51
N GLY A 34 -3.01 2.19 3.17
CA GLY A 34 -2.39 1.03 2.55
C GLY A 34 -2.33 -0.18 3.49
N GLY A 35 -2.09 0.06 4.78
CA GLY A 35 -2.11 -0.97 5.82
C GLY A 35 -3.50 -1.58 6.00
N ILE A 36 -4.53 -0.76 6.13
CA ILE A 36 -5.93 -1.24 6.27
C ILE A 36 -6.35 -2.04 5.04
N SER A 37 -6.17 -1.49 3.85
CA SER A 37 -6.57 -2.17 2.60
C SER A 37 -5.79 -3.46 2.35
N GLY A 38 -4.47 -3.42 2.52
CA GLY A 38 -3.60 -4.60 2.44
C GLY A 38 -3.94 -5.65 3.49
N GLY A 39 -4.26 -5.23 4.71
CA GLY A 39 -4.70 -6.09 5.80
C GLY A 39 -6.02 -6.79 5.51
N ILE A 40 -7.02 -6.10 4.96
CA ILE A 40 -8.31 -6.71 4.60
C ILE A 40 -8.14 -7.75 3.49
N ILE A 41 -7.41 -7.41 2.42
CA ILE A 41 -7.13 -8.33 1.31
C ILE A 41 -6.32 -9.53 1.81
N GLY A 42 -5.31 -9.27 2.64
CA GLY A 42 -4.49 -10.29 3.28
C GLY A 42 -5.30 -11.23 4.17
N PHE A 43 -6.17 -10.69 5.02
CA PHE A 43 -7.05 -11.46 5.90
C PHE A 43 -7.98 -12.39 5.11
N VAL A 44 -8.68 -11.85 4.11
CA VAL A 44 -9.62 -12.63 3.29
C VAL A 44 -8.86 -13.69 2.49
N SER A 45 -7.77 -13.30 1.81
CA SER A 45 -6.98 -14.22 0.99
C SER A 45 -6.31 -15.32 1.82
N GLY A 46 -5.74 -14.95 2.97
CA GLY A 46 -5.10 -15.87 3.91
C GLY A 46 -6.07 -16.85 4.54
N GLY A 47 -7.30 -16.44 4.85
CA GLY A 47 -8.34 -17.36 5.33
C GLY A 47 -8.66 -18.46 4.32
N PHE A 48 -8.84 -18.08 3.04
CA PHE A 48 -9.08 -19.04 1.96
C PHE A 48 -7.86 -19.94 1.70
N ILE A 49 -6.66 -19.38 1.66
CA ILE A 49 -5.42 -20.15 1.48
C ILE A 49 -5.24 -21.14 2.63
N GLY A 50 -5.44 -20.68 3.87
CA GLY A 50 -5.35 -21.54 5.05
C GLY A 50 -6.27 -22.73 4.94
N GLN A 51 -7.52 -22.50 4.54
CA GLN A 51 -8.50 -23.56 4.29
C GLN A 51 -8.03 -24.57 3.23
N SER A 52 -7.51 -24.07 2.10
CA SER A 52 -7.11 -24.92 0.98
C SER A 52 -5.86 -25.76 1.26
N PHE A 53 -4.94 -25.29 2.12
CA PHE A 53 -3.67 -25.97 2.42
C PHE A 53 -3.68 -26.70 3.78
N SER A 54 -4.78 -26.68 4.53
CA SER A 54 -4.91 -27.29 5.85
C SER A 54 -3.76 -26.96 6.79
N LEU A 55 -3.41 -25.67 6.89
CA LEU A 55 -2.24 -25.17 7.63
C LEU A 55 -2.21 -25.56 9.13
N CYS A 56 -3.35 -25.99 9.72
CA CYS A 56 -3.40 -26.60 11.05
C CYS A 56 -4.21 -27.92 11.05
N ASN A 57 -3.56 -29.04 10.75
CA ASN A 57 -4.22 -30.36 10.76
C ASN A 57 -4.51 -30.92 12.17
N SER A 58 -3.97 -30.31 13.23
CA SER A 58 -4.05 -30.83 14.60
C SER A 58 -4.82 -29.93 15.58
N CYS A 59 -5.51 -28.91 15.08
CA CYS A 59 -6.27 -28.01 15.92
C CYS A 59 -7.60 -28.66 16.35
N SER A 60 -7.62 -29.30 17.52
CA SER A 60 -8.82 -29.89 18.12
C SER A 60 -9.71 -28.79 18.72
N GLY A 61 -10.72 -28.35 17.97
CA GLY A 61 -11.79 -27.48 18.46
C GLY A 61 -12.05 -26.28 17.57
N CYS A 62 -13.30 -26.12 17.14
CA CYS A 62 -13.77 -24.88 16.53
C CYS A 62 -13.91 -23.81 17.63
N VAL A 63 -13.08 -22.77 17.58
CA VAL A 63 -13.28 -21.58 18.40
C VAL A 63 -14.32 -20.70 17.68
N LEU A 64 -15.42 -20.33 18.35
CA LEU A 64 -16.51 -19.52 17.77
C LEU A 64 -17.17 -20.10 16.51
N ASN A 65 -17.25 -21.44 16.39
CA ASN A 65 -17.78 -22.14 15.21
C ASN A 65 -17.00 -21.86 13.90
N LEU A 66 -15.80 -21.29 14.02
CA LEU A 66 -14.89 -21.04 12.91
C LEU A 66 -13.79 -22.11 12.91
N ASN A 67 -13.45 -22.60 11.72
CA ASN A 67 -12.39 -23.57 11.57
C ASN A 67 -11.04 -22.91 11.94
N PRO A 68 -10.28 -23.45 12.94
CA PRO A 68 -9.02 -22.87 13.39
C PRO A 68 -7.99 -22.73 12.27
N VAL A 69 -8.05 -23.58 11.24
CA VAL A 69 -7.23 -23.48 10.03
C VAL A 69 -7.46 -22.16 9.27
N ILE A 70 -8.73 -21.77 9.13
CA ILE A 70 -9.12 -20.50 8.47
C ILE A 70 -8.65 -19.33 9.32
N MET A 71 -8.77 -19.43 10.64
CA MET A 71 -8.38 -18.37 11.56
C MET A 71 -6.86 -18.11 11.51
N VAL A 72 -6.04 -19.17 11.57
CA VAL A 72 -4.58 -19.05 11.47
C VAL A 72 -4.17 -18.49 10.11
N GLY A 73 -4.76 -19.00 9.03
CA GLY A 73 -4.51 -18.49 7.67
C GLY A 73 -4.87 -17.01 7.53
N ALA A 74 -6.01 -16.60 8.06
CA ALA A 74 -6.46 -15.21 8.01
C ALA A 74 -5.58 -14.28 8.85
N LEU A 75 -5.09 -14.72 10.01
CA LEU A 75 -4.20 -13.94 10.86
C LEU A 75 -2.83 -13.73 10.19
N LEU A 76 -2.24 -14.80 9.64
CA LEU A 76 -0.98 -14.73 8.89
C LEU A 76 -1.14 -13.86 7.64
N GLY A 77 -2.26 -14.03 6.93
CA GLY A 77 -2.62 -13.21 5.78
C GLY A 77 -2.76 -11.73 6.13
N LEU A 78 -3.36 -11.40 7.27
CA LEU A 78 -3.50 -10.02 7.75
C LEU A 78 -2.13 -9.38 8.02
N ILE A 79 -1.24 -10.07 8.73
CA ILE A 79 0.10 -9.57 9.04
C ILE A 79 0.89 -9.35 7.74
N ALA A 80 0.93 -10.36 6.86
CA ALA A 80 1.62 -10.26 5.58
C ALA A 80 1.01 -9.16 4.69
N GLY A 81 -0.32 -9.04 4.69
CA GLY A 81 -1.08 -8.05 3.94
C GLY A 81 -0.80 -6.62 4.40
N ILE A 82 -0.73 -6.37 5.70
CA ILE A 82 -0.37 -5.05 6.26
C ILE A 82 1.07 -4.69 5.86
N LEU A 83 2.02 -5.62 6.03
CA LEU A 83 3.44 -5.36 5.75
C LEU A 83 3.67 -5.10 4.25
N LEU A 84 3.16 -5.97 3.38
CA LEU A 84 3.36 -5.88 1.94
C LEU A 84 2.50 -4.77 1.32
N GLY A 85 1.20 -4.73 1.62
CA GLY A 85 0.28 -3.73 1.09
C GLY A 85 0.61 -2.33 1.57
N GLY A 86 0.88 -2.17 2.88
CA GLY A 86 1.32 -0.91 3.46
C GLY A 86 2.65 -0.45 2.87
N GLY A 87 3.67 -1.31 2.87
CA GLY A 87 5.00 -0.97 2.35
C GLY A 87 5.00 -0.54 0.88
N ILE A 88 4.27 -1.26 0.02
CA ILE A 88 4.19 -0.94 -1.41
C ILE A 88 3.39 0.35 -1.64
N THR A 89 2.28 0.53 -0.94
CA THR A 89 1.45 1.74 -1.06
C THR A 89 2.21 3.00 -0.61
N ILE A 90 2.97 2.89 0.49
CA ILE A 90 3.89 3.93 0.97
C ILE A 90 4.91 4.27 -0.12
N ALA A 91 5.57 3.26 -0.70
CA ALA A 91 6.60 3.47 -1.72
C ALA A 91 6.05 4.18 -2.97
N ILE A 92 4.90 3.75 -3.50
CA ILE A 92 4.29 4.36 -4.69
C ILE A 92 3.86 5.81 -4.40
N THR A 93 3.24 6.04 -3.25
CA THR A 93 2.71 7.37 -2.91
C THR A 93 3.83 8.37 -2.64
N LEU A 94 4.86 7.96 -1.89
CA LEU A 94 6.08 8.74 -1.70
C LEU A 94 6.75 9.05 -3.04
N PHE A 95 6.84 8.08 -3.95
CA PHE A 95 7.44 8.31 -5.27
C PHE A 95 6.66 9.34 -6.09
N LYS A 96 5.32 9.23 -6.14
CA LYS A 96 4.46 10.20 -6.85
C LYS A 96 4.57 11.60 -6.26
N ILE A 97 4.56 11.72 -4.94
CA ILE A 97 4.59 13.01 -4.24
C ILE A 97 5.98 13.61 -4.31
N TYR A 98 7.04 12.83 -4.10
CA TYR A 98 8.42 13.30 -4.28
C TYR A 98 8.62 13.88 -5.68
N LYS A 99 8.12 13.22 -6.73
CA LYS A 99 8.18 13.74 -8.11
C LYS A 99 7.41 15.06 -8.28
N LYS A 100 6.28 15.25 -7.60
CA LYS A 100 5.49 16.49 -7.63
C LYS A 100 6.08 17.62 -6.79
N THR A 101 6.64 17.31 -5.63
CA THR A 101 7.03 18.26 -4.58
C THR A 101 8.52 18.59 -4.62
N LYS A 102 9.29 18.01 -5.56
CA LYS A 102 10.74 18.27 -5.75
C LYS A 102 11.08 19.77 -5.85
N ASN A 103 10.16 20.61 -6.30
CA ASN A 103 10.35 22.05 -6.48
C ASN A 103 9.77 22.93 -5.34
N TYR A 104 9.08 22.35 -4.34
CA TYR A 104 8.43 23.10 -3.25
C TYR A 104 8.67 22.43 -1.89
N PRO A 105 9.88 22.57 -1.32
CA PRO A 105 10.26 21.90 -0.07
C PRO A 105 9.66 22.54 1.20
N VAL A 106 8.95 23.67 1.10
CA VAL A 106 8.44 24.41 2.27
C VAL A 106 6.94 24.15 2.45
N LEU A 107 6.57 23.75 3.68
CA LEU A 107 5.18 23.56 4.10
C LEU A 107 4.60 24.91 4.54
N SER A 108 3.68 25.46 3.76
CA SER A 108 2.79 26.54 4.22
C SER A 108 1.43 25.95 4.56
N SER A 109 0.67 26.62 5.44
CA SER A 109 -0.71 26.22 5.79
C SER A 109 -1.60 26.02 4.55
N ASP A 110 -1.37 26.79 3.50
CA ASP A 110 -2.11 26.71 2.24
C ASP A 110 -1.76 25.47 1.39
N ASN A 111 -0.56 24.91 1.56
CA ASN A 111 -0.09 23.75 0.79
C ASN A 111 -0.35 22.40 1.48
N ILE A 112 -0.59 22.39 2.80
CA ILE A 112 -0.85 21.16 3.57
C ILE A 112 -2.09 20.45 3.03
N ALA A 113 -3.19 21.19 2.84
CA ALA A 113 -4.44 20.62 2.31
C ALA A 113 -4.24 20.06 0.90
N GLN A 114 -3.41 20.70 0.08
CA GLN A 114 -3.13 20.24 -1.29
C GLN A 114 -2.30 18.94 -1.30
N VAL A 115 -1.28 18.84 -0.46
CA VAL A 115 -0.45 17.63 -0.34
C VAL A 115 -1.22 16.48 0.30
N LEU A 116 -2.06 16.77 1.30
CA LEU A 116 -2.93 15.80 1.93
C LEU A 116 -3.96 15.26 0.93
N SER A 117 -4.66 16.15 0.21
CA SER A 117 -5.64 15.78 -0.81
C SER A 117 -5.00 15.00 -1.96
N ALA A 118 -3.81 15.42 -2.42
CA ALA A 118 -3.06 14.67 -3.43
C ALA A 118 -2.66 13.27 -2.94
N SER A 119 -2.18 13.15 -1.70
CA SER A 119 -1.87 11.85 -1.10
C SER A 119 -3.11 10.98 -1.01
N PHE A 120 -4.24 11.54 -0.58
CA PHE A 120 -5.49 10.81 -0.45
C PHE A 120 -5.97 10.29 -1.80
N TRP A 121 -5.94 11.12 -2.84
CA TRP A 121 -6.34 10.72 -4.19
C TRP A 121 -5.45 9.61 -4.75
N ILE A 122 -4.14 9.68 -4.52
CA ILE A 122 -3.20 8.64 -4.92
C ILE A 122 -3.49 7.32 -4.19
N ASN A 123 -3.70 7.38 -2.88
CA ASN A 123 -4.04 6.19 -2.09
C ASN A 123 -5.39 5.60 -2.53
N LEU A 124 -6.38 6.44 -2.85
CA LEU A 124 -7.68 5.99 -3.35
C LEU A 124 -7.53 5.22 -4.67
N GLU A 125 -6.73 5.72 -5.61
CA GLU A 125 -6.42 5.04 -6.88
C GLU A 125 -5.80 3.66 -6.59
N ILE A 126 -4.81 3.59 -5.71
CA ILE A 126 -4.13 2.34 -5.31
C ILE A 126 -5.13 1.35 -4.71
N ILE A 127 -5.96 1.78 -3.77
CA ILE A 127 -6.97 0.93 -3.12
C ILE A 127 -7.98 0.40 -4.14
N ILE A 128 -8.46 1.24 -5.06
CA ILE A 128 -9.40 0.81 -6.09
C ILE A 128 -8.76 -0.21 -7.01
N GLY A 129 -7.53 0.00 -7.48
CA GLY A 129 -6.84 -0.97 -8.32
C GLY A 129 -6.57 -2.29 -7.61
N MET A 130 -6.11 -2.24 -6.35
CA MET A 130 -5.91 -3.43 -5.52
C MET A 130 -7.23 -4.16 -5.28
N GLY A 131 -8.29 -3.44 -4.92
CA GLY A 131 -9.61 -4.01 -4.64
C GLY A 131 -10.25 -4.64 -5.86
N LEU A 132 -10.28 -3.94 -6.99
CA LEU A 132 -10.80 -4.48 -8.25
C LEU A 132 -9.97 -5.67 -8.73
N GLY A 133 -8.64 -5.56 -8.67
CA GLY A 133 -7.74 -6.67 -8.98
C GLY A 133 -8.02 -7.89 -8.10
N ALA A 134 -8.16 -7.69 -6.79
CA ALA A 134 -8.48 -8.73 -5.82
C ALA A 134 -9.83 -9.40 -6.11
N ILE A 135 -10.86 -8.61 -6.43
CA ILE A 135 -12.20 -9.11 -6.78
C ILE A 135 -12.13 -9.95 -8.05
N ILE A 136 -11.54 -9.41 -9.12
CA ILE A 136 -11.41 -10.12 -10.40
C ILE A 136 -10.61 -11.41 -10.24
N GLY A 137 -9.50 -11.34 -9.52
CA GLY A 137 -8.67 -12.51 -9.25
C GLY A 137 -9.39 -13.58 -8.41
N SER A 138 -10.21 -13.15 -7.44
CA SER A 138 -10.99 -14.06 -6.60
C SER A 138 -12.03 -14.87 -7.38
N LEU A 139 -12.53 -14.35 -8.51
CA LEU A 139 -13.45 -15.07 -9.39
C LEU A 139 -12.78 -16.30 -10.03
N LYS A 140 -11.47 -16.22 -10.31
CA LYS A 140 -10.71 -17.34 -10.86
C LYS A 140 -10.26 -18.34 -9.79
N SER A 141 -9.80 -17.85 -8.65
CA SER A 141 -9.34 -18.67 -7.53
C SER A 141 -9.46 -17.91 -6.21
N ARG A 142 -10.21 -18.46 -5.26
CA ARG A 142 -10.34 -17.88 -3.92
C ARG A 142 -8.99 -17.99 -3.20
N GLY A 143 -8.53 -16.91 -2.57
CA GLY A 143 -7.23 -16.88 -1.91
C GLY A 143 -6.09 -16.46 -2.84
N ILE A 144 -5.52 -17.41 -3.60
CA ILE A 144 -4.37 -17.15 -4.49
C ILE A 144 -4.75 -16.15 -5.60
N GLY A 145 -5.94 -16.30 -6.19
CA GLY A 145 -6.44 -15.36 -7.18
C GLY A 145 -6.65 -13.97 -6.58
N THR A 146 -7.17 -13.86 -5.35
CA THR A 146 -7.30 -12.59 -4.63
C THR A 146 -5.95 -11.90 -4.45
N LEU A 147 -4.91 -12.65 -4.05
CA LEU A 147 -3.56 -12.12 -3.85
C LEU A 147 -2.93 -11.67 -5.17
N THR A 148 -2.93 -12.53 -6.18
CA THR A 148 -2.32 -12.26 -7.48
C THR A 148 -3.06 -11.15 -8.24
N GLY A 149 -4.38 -11.10 -8.13
CA GLY A 149 -5.20 -10.03 -8.66
C GLY A 149 -4.91 -8.68 -8.02
N ALA A 150 -4.80 -8.62 -6.69
CA ALA A 150 -4.40 -7.40 -5.99
C ALA A 150 -3.00 -6.91 -6.42
N ALA A 151 -2.05 -7.83 -6.55
CA ALA A 151 -0.70 -7.54 -7.01
C ALA A 151 -0.69 -7.00 -8.44
N LEU A 152 -1.48 -7.59 -9.36
CA LEU A 152 -1.60 -7.10 -10.74
C LEU A 152 -2.24 -5.71 -10.80
N GLY A 153 -3.28 -5.45 -10.01
CA GLY A 153 -3.90 -4.13 -9.92
C GLY A 153 -2.90 -3.06 -9.47
N LEU A 154 -2.09 -3.39 -8.46
CA LEU A 154 -0.96 -2.56 -8.00
C LEU A 154 0.09 -2.32 -9.09
N LEU A 155 0.45 -3.37 -9.82
CA LEU A 155 1.47 -3.33 -10.87
C LEU A 155 1.03 -2.43 -12.03
N ILE A 156 -0.24 -2.50 -12.42
CA ILE A 156 -0.84 -1.61 -13.42
C ILE A 156 -0.76 -0.15 -12.95
N ILE A 157 -1.11 0.13 -11.70
CA ILE A 157 -1.05 1.50 -11.14
C ILE A 157 0.39 2.01 -11.06
N TRP A 158 1.33 1.14 -10.71
CA TRP A 158 2.73 1.51 -10.66
C TRP A 158 3.29 1.83 -12.05
N MET A 159 2.91 1.04 -13.07
CA MET A 159 3.26 1.33 -14.46
C MET A 159 2.61 2.63 -14.95
N THR A 160 1.31 2.84 -14.75
CA THR A 160 0.66 4.10 -15.17
C THR A 160 1.26 5.30 -14.45
N SER A 161 1.64 5.17 -13.18
CA SER A 161 2.35 6.20 -12.43
C SER A 161 3.73 6.53 -12.98
N THR A 162 4.41 5.55 -13.57
CA THR A 162 5.76 5.72 -14.13
C THR A 162 5.67 6.32 -15.53
N PHE A 163 4.73 5.85 -16.36
CA PHE A 163 4.59 6.23 -17.77
C PHE A 163 3.76 7.51 -18.01
N ASN A 164 2.84 7.89 -17.11
CA ASN A 164 2.16 9.19 -17.21
C ASN A 164 2.93 10.25 -16.40
N PRO A 165 3.70 11.16 -17.03
CA PRO A 165 4.11 12.38 -16.36
C PRO A 165 2.85 13.22 -16.14
N SER A 166 2.31 13.17 -14.92
CA SER A 166 1.33 14.10 -14.33
C SER A 166 0.76 15.14 -15.30
N LYS A 167 -0.17 14.74 -16.18
CA LYS A 167 -0.97 15.72 -16.91
C LYS A 167 -1.79 16.47 -15.87
N LYS A 168 -1.60 17.79 -15.84
CA LYS A 168 -2.28 18.82 -15.02
C LYS A 168 -1.58 19.20 -13.70
N ALA A 169 -0.59 20.08 -13.83
CA ALA A 169 -0.50 21.28 -13.01
C ALA A 169 -0.62 22.49 -13.93
N LYS A 170 -1.81 22.69 -14.54
CA LYS A 170 -2.17 23.94 -15.19
C LYS A 170 -3.49 24.42 -14.60
N LYS A 171 -3.38 25.19 -13.53
CA LYS A 171 -4.16 26.40 -13.28
C LYS A 171 -3.30 27.30 -12.39
N THR A 172 -2.53 28.13 -13.10
CA THR A 172 -2.11 29.47 -12.73
C THR A 172 -2.92 30.06 -11.59
N VAL A 173 -2.21 30.44 -10.52
CA VAL A 173 -2.62 31.49 -9.60
C VAL A 173 -2.80 32.77 -10.42
N LYS A 174 -4.03 33.28 -10.44
CA LYS A 174 -4.34 34.68 -10.70
C LYS A 174 -5.42 35.07 -9.69
N ASN A 175 -5.01 35.81 -8.68
CA ASN A 175 -5.68 37.02 -8.23
C ASN A 175 -4.61 37.96 -7.69
#